data_AF-A0A7Y2AFN2-F1
#
_entry.id   AF-A0A7Y2AFN2-F1
#
_cell.length_a   1.000
_cell.length_b   1.000
_cell.length_c   1.000
_cell.angle_alpha   90.00
_cell.angle_beta   90.00
_cell.angle_gamma   90.00
#
_symmetry.space_group_name_H-M   'P 1'
#
loop_
_entity.id
_entity.type
_entity.pdbx_description
1 polymer ?
#
loop_
_entity_poly.entity_id
_entity_poly.type
_entity_poly.pdbx_seq_one_letter_code
_entity_poly.pdbx_strand_id
1 'polypeptide(L)'
;MNPIANGLSPLMFDAVGASQLGNAAGAQQIEAVGVEFESVFLSMMMKEMRNSLEGGGFFGEESSDTYGGMFDLFIGKHLAASKPLGISDMLLEQYKKSQLSAELDGSQPPISGGSSATTSVTA
;
A
#
# COMPACT_ATOMS: atom_id res chain seq x y z
N MET A 1 21.15 10.49 -54.19
CA MET A 1 22.31 9.73 -53.68
C MET A 1 22.17 9.54 -52.17
N ASN A 2 21.96 8.29 -51.72
CA ASN A 2 22.31 7.77 -50.38
C ASN A 2 23.85 7.50 -50.35
N PRO A 3 24.56 7.24 -49.22
CA PRO A 3 24.15 6.29 -48.15
C PRO A 3 24.69 6.47 -46.68
N ILE A 4 23.97 5.83 -45.74
CA ILE A 4 24.41 4.92 -44.63
C ILE A 4 25.38 5.39 -43.50
N ALA A 5 24.94 5.11 -42.26
CA ALA A 5 25.68 4.74 -41.03
C ALA A 5 26.30 5.82 -40.10
N ASN A 6 25.71 5.95 -38.91
CA ASN A 6 26.29 5.64 -37.58
C ASN A 6 25.36 6.24 -36.51
N GLY A 7 24.73 5.55 -35.57
CA GLY A 7 25.09 4.31 -34.89
C GLY A 7 25.23 4.61 -33.40
N LEU A 8 24.12 4.70 -32.65
CA LEU A 8 24.09 4.61 -31.17
C LEU A 8 22.74 3.99 -30.71
N SER A 9 22.73 2.66 -30.77
CA SER A 9 22.00 1.66 -29.98
C SER A 9 20.68 2.00 -29.26
N PRO A 10 19.60 1.23 -29.51
CA PRO A 10 18.46 1.11 -28.61
C PRO A 10 18.69 -0.03 -27.62
N LEU A 11 19.58 0.08 -26.65
CA LEU A 11 19.80 -0.97 -25.63
C LEU A 11 20.40 -0.40 -24.34
N MET A 12 19.59 -0.32 -23.28
CA MET A 12 19.93 -0.51 -21.85
C MET A 12 18.86 0.10 -20.93
N PHE A 13 17.58 -0.24 -21.13
CA PHE A 13 16.69 -0.35 -19.97
C PHE A 13 16.70 -1.84 -19.60
N ASP A 14 17.82 -2.23 -18.98
CA ASP A 14 18.05 -3.59 -18.52
C ASP A 14 16.92 -3.98 -17.57
N ALA A 15 16.13 -4.98 -17.98
CA ALA A 15 14.93 -5.46 -17.32
C ALA A 15 15.18 -6.05 -15.91
N VAL A 16 16.41 -5.95 -15.42
CA VAL A 16 16.85 -6.34 -14.07
C VAL A 16 16.53 -5.26 -13.03
N GLY A 17 16.32 -3.99 -13.44
CA GLY A 17 16.01 -2.89 -12.52
C GLY A 17 14.51 -2.68 -12.20
N ALA A 18 13.61 -3.08 -13.10
CA ALA A 18 12.17 -2.83 -12.95
C ALA A 18 11.52 -3.66 -11.84
N SER A 19 11.97 -4.91 -11.67
CA SER A 19 11.46 -5.86 -10.68
C SER A 19 11.83 -5.45 -9.25
N GLN A 20 13.03 -4.86 -9.06
CA GLN A 20 13.45 -4.35 -7.74
C GLN A 20 12.79 -2.99 -7.41
N LEU A 21 12.54 -2.16 -8.42
CA LEU A 21 11.87 -0.87 -8.23
C LEU A 21 10.38 -1.01 -7.87
N GLY A 22 9.70 -2.06 -8.36
CA GLY A 22 8.31 -2.36 -7.98
C GLY A 22 8.12 -3.01 -6.60
N ASN A 23 9.18 -3.63 -6.07
CA ASN A 23 9.19 -4.27 -4.73
C ASN A 23 9.60 -3.32 -3.59
N ALA A 24 10.60 -2.45 -3.81
CA ALA A 24 10.56 -1.09 -3.25
C ALA A 24 9.30 -0.39 -3.83
N ALA A 25 8.95 0.88 -3.66
CA ALA A 25 7.61 1.38 -4.05
C ALA A 25 6.41 0.64 -3.39
N GLY A 26 6.13 -0.64 -3.65
CA GLY A 26 5.12 -1.44 -2.96
C GLY A 26 5.37 -1.55 -1.45
N ALA A 27 6.62 -1.83 -1.03
CA ALA A 27 6.98 -1.81 0.39
C ALA A 27 6.70 -0.46 1.06
N GLN A 28 7.07 0.65 0.40
CA GLN A 28 6.84 2.01 0.90
C GLN A 28 5.33 2.37 0.93
N GLN A 29 4.54 1.86 -0.01
CA GLN A 29 3.09 2.04 -0.02
C GLN A 29 2.43 1.28 1.14
N ILE A 30 2.85 0.05 1.41
CA ILE A 30 2.33 -0.75 2.54
C ILE A 30 2.70 -0.10 3.88
N GLU A 31 3.92 0.42 4.01
CA GLU A 31 4.33 1.18 5.19
C GLU A 31 3.44 2.42 5.41
N ALA A 32 3.20 3.20 4.36
CA ALA A 32 2.33 4.38 4.43
C ALA A 32 0.89 4.01 4.82
N VAL A 33 0.33 2.95 4.23
CA VAL A 33 -1.01 2.44 4.58
C VAL A 33 -1.06 1.95 6.03
N GLY A 34 0.02 1.33 6.52
CA GLY A 34 0.13 0.89 7.91
C GLY A 34 0.11 2.05 8.90
N VAL A 35 0.81 3.14 8.59
CA VAL A 35 0.79 4.38 9.40
C VAL A 35 -0.61 5.02 9.40
N GLU A 36 -1.28 5.06 8.25
CA GLU A 36 -2.66 5.56 8.17
C GLU A 36 -3.64 4.69 8.98
N PHE A 37 -3.50 3.37 8.92
CA PHE A 37 -4.30 2.46 9.75
C PHE A 37 -4.07 2.70 11.25
N GLU A 38 -2.81 2.85 11.66
CA GLU A 38 -2.45 3.17 13.04
C GLU A 38 -3.04 4.52 13.49
N SER A 39 -3.11 5.51 12.62
CA SER A 39 -3.72 6.81 12.92
C SER A 39 -5.21 6.71 13.24
N VAL A 40 -5.96 5.88 12.49
CA VAL A 40 -7.38 5.64 12.73
C VAL A 40 -7.57 4.89 14.05
N PHE A 41 -6.77 3.87 14.29
CA PHE A 41 -6.83 3.10 15.53
C PHE A 41 -6.55 3.95 16.77
N LEU A 42 -5.51 4.80 16.73
CA LEU A 42 -5.18 5.72 17.81
C LEU A 42 -6.26 6.78 18.02
N SER A 43 -6.88 7.26 16.94
CA SER A 43 -8.02 8.19 17.02
C SER A 43 -9.22 7.52 17.71
N MET A 44 -9.50 6.25 17.40
CA MET A 44 -10.54 5.48 18.07
C MET A 44 -10.21 5.22 19.54
N MET A 45 -8.95 4.91 19.87
CA MET A 45 -8.52 4.74 21.26
C MET A 45 -8.69 6.01 22.08
N MET A 46 -8.28 7.16 21.53
CA MET A 46 -8.45 8.47 22.18
C MET A 46 -9.93 8.81 22.36
N LYS A 47 -10.76 8.50 21.37
CA LYS A 47 -12.22 8.62 21.47
C LYS A 47 -12.78 7.76 22.60
N GLU A 48 -12.40 6.49 22.71
CA GLU A 48 -12.87 5.62 23.79
C GLU A 48 -12.36 6.07 25.17
N MET A 49 -11.15 6.64 25.24
CA MET A 49 -10.64 7.27 26.47
C MET A 49 -11.46 8.51 26.85
N ARG A 50 -11.83 9.36 25.89
CA ARG A 50 -12.74 10.50 26.13
C ARG A 50 -14.12 10.02 26.59
N ASN A 51 -14.72 9.07 25.89
CA ASN A 51 -16.01 8.48 26.23
C ASN A 51 -16.01 7.92 27.68
N SER A 52 -14.89 7.31 28.08
CA SER A 52 -14.72 6.78 29.44
C SER A 52 -14.59 7.86 30.52
N LEU A 53 -14.02 9.03 30.18
CA LEU A 53 -13.93 10.20 31.07
C LEU A 53 -15.26 10.93 31.22
N GLU A 54 -16.09 10.94 30.17
CA GLU A 54 -17.41 11.59 30.14
C GLU A 54 -18.52 10.77 30.83
N GLY A 55 -18.18 9.63 31.45
CA GLY A 55 -19.07 8.76 32.22
C GLY A 55 -19.72 9.37 33.49
N GLY A 56 -19.89 10.70 33.57
CA GLY A 56 -20.48 11.37 34.72
C GLY A 56 -21.04 12.79 34.53
N GLY A 57 -21.14 13.37 33.32
CA GLY A 57 -21.54 14.78 33.22
C GLY A 57 -22.12 15.26 31.90
N PHE A 58 -23.46 15.25 31.83
CA PHE A 58 -24.47 16.24 31.36
C PHE A 58 -24.09 17.51 30.53
N PHE A 59 -22.86 17.75 30.07
CA PHE A 59 -22.50 18.97 29.32
C PHE A 59 -22.26 18.69 27.83
N GLY A 60 -23.30 18.88 27.00
CA GLY A 60 -23.14 19.37 25.61
C GLY A 60 -22.90 18.35 24.50
N GLU A 61 -23.73 17.31 24.46
CA GLU A 61 -23.75 16.06 23.66
C GLU A 61 -23.44 16.06 22.14
N GLU A 62 -23.13 17.19 21.48
CA GLU A 62 -22.90 17.16 20.00
C GLU A 62 -21.79 18.10 19.53
N SER A 63 -21.69 19.30 20.12
CA SER A 63 -20.62 20.24 19.79
C SER A 63 -19.29 19.85 20.41
N SER A 64 -19.26 19.37 21.67
CA SER A 64 -18.01 18.91 22.30
C SER A 64 -17.42 17.72 21.54
N ASP A 65 -18.28 16.84 21.04
CA ASP A 65 -17.88 15.60 20.38
C ASP A 65 -17.30 15.85 18.98
N THR A 66 -17.79 16.90 18.29
CA THR A 66 -17.21 17.35 17.02
C THR A 66 -15.78 17.89 17.22
N TYR A 67 -15.57 18.75 18.23
CA TYR A 67 -14.23 19.27 18.53
C TYR A 67 -13.29 18.19 19.08
N GLY A 68 -13.83 17.29 19.91
CA GLY A 68 -13.12 16.12 20.42
C GLY A 68 -12.69 15.17 19.30
N GLY A 69 -13.57 14.89 18.34
CA GLY A 69 -13.24 14.06 17.17
C GLY A 69 -12.15 14.67 16.29
N MET A 70 -12.13 16.00 16.12
CA MET A 70 -11.03 16.68 15.42
C MET A 70 -9.72 16.59 16.21
N PHE A 71 -9.79 16.75 17.53
CA PHE A 71 -8.63 16.59 18.40
C PHE A 71 -8.06 15.16 18.33
N ASP A 72 -8.90 14.14 18.45
CA ASP A 72 -8.47 12.73 18.35
C ASP A 72 -7.82 12.44 17.00
N LEU A 73 -8.38 12.97 15.91
CA LEU A 73 -7.84 12.79 14.57
C LEU A 73 -6.44 13.41 14.43
N PHE A 74 -6.24 14.63 14.94
CA PHE A 74 -4.94 15.31 14.88
C PHE A 74 -3.90 14.61 15.76
N ILE A 75 -4.27 14.24 16.98
CA ILE A 75 -3.38 13.53 17.91
C ILE A 75 -3.08 12.13 17.39
N GLY A 76 -4.09 11.38 16.93
CA GLY A 76 -3.93 10.05 16.32
C GLY A 76 -2.98 10.07 15.13
N LYS A 77 -3.13 11.06 14.24
CA LYS A 77 -2.21 11.26 13.10
C LYS A 77 -0.80 11.64 13.54
N HIS A 78 -0.67 12.51 14.55
CA HIS A 78 0.63 12.93 15.07
C HIS A 78 1.36 11.78 15.76
N LEU A 79 0.66 10.98 16.56
CA LEU A 79 1.22 9.82 17.23
C LEU A 79 1.58 8.71 16.24
N ALA A 80 0.73 8.42 15.25
CA ALA A 80 1.02 7.42 14.23
C ALA A 80 2.30 7.72 13.43
N ALA A 81 2.68 8.99 13.26
CA ALA A 81 3.95 9.36 12.65
C ALA A 81 5.18 8.85 13.43
N SER A 82 5.03 8.62 14.73
CA SER A 82 6.06 8.04 15.60
C SER A 82 5.99 6.50 15.69
N LYS A 83 5.06 5.86 14.97
CA LYS A 83 4.84 4.40 14.95
C LYS A 83 4.82 3.72 16.33
N PRO A 84 4.06 4.22 17.32
CA PRO A 84 4.11 3.73 18.70
C PRO A 84 3.72 2.25 18.87
N LEU A 85 2.89 1.69 17.97
CA LEU A 85 2.40 0.32 18.04
C LEU A 85 3.15 -0.64 17.10
N GLY A 86 3.91 -0.12 16.13
CA GLY A 86 4.67 -0.93 15.17
C GLY A 86 3.81 -1.75 14.21
N ILE A 87 2.51 -1.45 14.10
CA ILE A 87 1.58 -2.19 13.22
C ILE A 87 1.98 -2.02 11.75
N SER A 88 2.48 -0.85 11.37
CA SER A 88 3.01 -0.59 10.02
C SER A 88 4.16 -1.52 9.65
N ASP A 89 5.01 -1.84 10.63
CA ASP A 89 6.21 -2.66 10.40
C ASP A 89 5.83 -4.14 10.33
N MET A 90 4.87 -4.58 11.15
CA MET A 90 4.29 -5.93 11.05
C MET A 90 3.61 -6.15 9.69
N LEU A 91 2.83 -5.17 9.20
CA LEU A 91 2.21 -5.23 7.87
C LEU A 91 3.26 -5.35 6.76
N LEU A 92 4.35 -4.58 6.86
CA LEU A 92 5.47 -4.64 5.93
C LEU A 92 6.18 -6.00 5.97
N GLU A 93 6.38 -6.58 7.15
CA GLU A 93 6.96 -7.93 7.30
C GLU A 93 6.09 -9.00 6.67
N GLN A 94 4.77 -8.97 6.90
CA GLN A 94 3.85 -9.93 6.28
C GLN A 94 3.81 -9.77 4.75
N TYR A 95 3.83 -8.53 4.25
CA TYR A 95 3.91 -8.27 2.82
C TYR A 95 5.19 -8.83 2.21
N LYS A 96 6.34 -8.57 2.81
CA LYS A 96 7.63 -9.13 2.38
C LYS A 96 7.64 -10.65 2.39
N LYS A 97 7.06 -11.28 3.43
CA LYS A 97 6.93 -12.73 3.54
C LYS A 97 6.03 -13.30 2.45
N SER A 98 4.93 -12.63 2.12
CA SER A 98 4.01 -13.03 1.04
C SER A 98 4.66 -12.90 -0.35
N GLN A 99 5.42 -11.82 -0.59
CA GLN A 99 6.18 -11.66 -1.83
C GLN A 99 7.27 -12.72 -1.97
N LEU A 100 7.99 -13.01 -0.88
CA LEU A 100 8.99 -14.06 -0.88
C LEU A 100 8.38 -15.42 -1.20
N SER A 101 7.21 -15.76 -0.63
CA SER A 101 6.51 -17.02 -0.96
C SER A 101 5.98 -17.10 -2.40
N ALA A 102 5.63 -15.97 -3.02
CA ALA A 102 5.18 -15.94 -4.41
C ALA A 102 6.32 -16.21 -5.41
N GLU A 103 7.57 -15.88 -5.05
CA GLU A 103 8.74 -16.10 -5.89
C GLU A 103 9.24 -17.56 -5.85
N LEU A 104 8.87 -18.35 -4.83
CA LEU A 104 9.30 -19.75 -4.67
C LEU A 104 8.43 -20.75 -5.47
N ASP A 105 7.30 -20.30 -6.01
CA ASP A 105 6.35 -21.10 -6.81
C ASP A 105 6.58 -20.95 -8.34
N GLY A 106 7.62 -20.18 -8.74
CA GLY A 106 7.84 -19.71 -10.12
C GLY A 106 8.77 -20.53 -11.01
N SER A 107 8.89 -21.85 -10.84
CA SER A 107 9.70 -22.71 -11.75
C SER A 107 8.87 -23.76 -12.50
N GLN A 108 8.14 -23.36 -13.55
CA GLN A 108 8.03 -24.07 -14.85
C GLN A 108 7.16 -23.29 -15.87
N PRO A 109 7.33 -23.51 -17.20
CA PRO A 109 7.39 -22.47 -18.23
C PRO A 109 6.04 -22.17 -18.91
N PRO A 110 5.97 -21.12 -19.76
CA PRO A 110 4.81 -20.87 -20.59
C PRO A 110 4.60 -22.06 -21.55
N ILE A 111 3.46 -22.73 -21.42
CA ILE A 111 2.99 -23.64 -22.45
C ILE A 111 2.80 -22.86 -23.76
N SER A 112 3.69 -23.18 -24.68
CA SER A 112 3.69 -22.78 -26.08
C SER A 112 2.41 -23.20 -26.78
N GLY A 113 1.84 -22.26 -27.55
CA GLY A 113 1.43 -22.47 -28.94
C GLY A 113 0.30 -23.47 -29.21
N GLY A 114 -0.91 -22.94 -29.43
CA GLY A 114 -2.05 -23.69 -29.97
C GLY A 114 -3.03 -22.80 -30.74
N SER A 115 -2.55 -22.26 -31.86
CA SER A 115 -3.26 -21.94 -33.11
C SER A 115 -4.71 -21.39 -33.08
N SER A 116 -4.80 -20.11 -33.45
CA SER A 116 -5.78 -19.50 -34.36
C SER A 116 -6.73 -20.43 -35.13
N ALA A 117 -8.03 -20.15 -35.03
CA ALA A 117 -9.04 -20.16 -36.11
C ALA A 117 -10.32 -19.51 -35.55
N THR A 118 -10.49 -18.19 -35.63
CA THR A 118 -11.22 -17.50 -36.71
C THR A 118 -12.18 -18.43 -37.48
N THR A 119 -13.46 -18.46 -37.11
CA THR A 119 -14.53 -18.65 -38.11
C THR A 119 -15.77 -17.88 -37.65
N SER A 120 -16.06 -16.87 -38.44
CA SER A 120 -17.28 -16.08 -38.54
C SER A 120 -18.55 -16.93 -38.53
N VAL A 121 -19.54 -16.54 -37.72
CA VAL A 121 -20.95 -16.85 -37.98
C VAL A 121 -21.71 -15.53 -38.07
N THR A 122 -22.04 -15.17 -39.31
CA THR A 122 -23.04 -14.18 -39.70
C THR A 122 -23.93 -14.90 -40.71
N ALA A 123 -25.17 -15.17 -40.30
CA ALA A 123 -26.38 -15.29 -41.12
C ALA A 123 -27.56 -15.52 -40.16
#